data_AF-A0A538C1T3-F1
#
_entry.id   AF-A0A538C1T3-F1
#
_cell.length_a   1.000
_cell.length_b   1.000
_cell.length_c   1.000
_cell.angle_alpha   90.00
_cell.angle_beta   90.00
_cell.angle_gamma   90.00
#
_symmetry.space_group_name_H-M   'P 1'
#
loop_
_entity.id
_entity.type
_entity.pdbx_description
1 polymer ?
#
loop_
_entity_poly.entity_id
_entity_poly.type
_entity_poly.pdbx_seq_one_letter_code
_entity_poly.pdbx_strand_id
1 'polypeptide(L)'
;MRTFLWLSGAAMLAGAFMASIALAAVNVKSEPSASFSGASVTVTGGNFSGLGSTPAIANLTVTGEATYTCTNPQGHASPGQNPVPAEEGSSGPFNLGNSDHNGRGTITSITASVKAPPTPSAKEVGCGGTGSTKWSVTLNSLTATAAHLTITEGETLVFCRNYTKGGPANGTEC
;
A
#
# COMPACT_ATOMS: atom_id res chain seq x y z
N MET A 1 5.07 -51.80 27.20
CA MET A 1 4.17 -51.55 26.05
C MET A 1 3.85 -50.06 26.02
N ARG A 2 4.04 -49.47 24.83
CA ARG A 2 3.94 -48.04 24.54
C ARG A 2 2.48 -47.62 24.39
N THR A 3 2.14 -46.42 24.86
CA THR A 3 1.06 -45.65 24.23
C THR A 3 1.41 -44.16 24.32
N PHE A 4 1.79 -43.63 23.16
CA PHE A 4 2.04 -42.21 22.88
C PHE A 4 0.70 -41.47 22.81
N LEU A 5 0.57 -40.36 23.53
CA LEU A 5 -0.50 -39.37 23.31
C LEU A 5 0.07 -38.24 22.45
N TRP A 6 -0.32 -38.26 21.17
CA TRP A 6 -0.14 -37.16 20.22
C TRP A 6 -1.15 -36.05 20.54
N LEU A 7 -0.67 -34.85 20.87
CA LEU A 7 -1.46 -33.62 20.86
C LEU A 7 -1.21 -32.91 19.53
N SER A 8 -2.11 -33.12 18.57
CA SER A 8 -2.21 -32.33 17.35
C SER A 8 -3.16 -31.15 17.61
N GLY A 9 -2.61 -29.95 17.84
CA GLY A 9 -3.36 -28.70 17.97
C GLY A 9 -3.60 -28.07 16.60
N ALA A 10 -4.87 -27.87 16.27
CA ALA A 10 -5.37 -27.42 14.97
C ALA A 10 -4.82 -26.05 14.52
N ALA A 11 -4.25 -26.01 13.30
CA ALA A 11 -4.01 -24.77 12.59
C ALA A 11 -5.35 -24.26 12.01
N MET A 12 -5.86 -23.14 12.54
CA MET A 12 -6.95 -22.41 11.91
C MET A 12 -6.41 -21.74 10.63
N LEU A 13 -6.71 -22.32 9.47
CA LEU A 13 -6.60 -21.62 8.19
C LEU A 13 -7.76 -20.61 8.11
N ALA A 14 -7.45 -19.32 8.24
CA ALA A 14 -8.34 -18.25 7.84
C ALA A 14 -8.30 -18.15 6.30
N GLY A 15 -9.20 -18.86 5.62
CA GLY A 15 -9.43 -18.69 4.19
C GLY A 15 -10.21 -17.40 3.94
N ALA A 16 -9.52 -16.36 3.47
CA ALA A 16 -10.18 -15.15 2.98
C ALA A 16 -10.96 -15.50 1.71
N PHE A 17 -12.29 -15.50 1.79
CA PHE A 17 -13.16 -15.56 0.63
C PHE A 17 -13.01 -14.26 -0.16
N MET A 18 -12.31 -14.31 -1.29
CA MET A 18 -12.30 -13.22 -2.27
C MET A 18 -13.62 -13.28 -3.04
N ALA A 19 -14.58 -12.42 -2.69
CA ALA A 19 -15.79 -12.26 -3.48
C ALA A 19 -15.41 -11.62 -4.83
N SER A 20 -15.69 -12.31 -5.93
CA SER A 20 -15.48 -11.78 -7.28
C SER A 20 -16.46 -10.64 -7.53
N ILE A 21 -15.98 -9.40 -7.43
CA ILE A 21 -16.72 -8.21 -7.83
C ILE A 21 -16.77 -8.15 -9.36
N ALA A 22 -17.98 -8.25 -9.94
CA ALA A 22 -18.17 -8.01 -11.36
C ALA A 22 -18.02 -6.50 -11.63
N LEU A 23 -16.87 -6.10 -12.17
CA LEU A 23 -16.60 -4.72 -12.57
C LEU A 23 -17.46 -4.37 -13.79
N ALA A 24 -18.11 -3.20 -13.78
CA ALA A 24 -18.72 -2.65 -14.99
C ALA A 24 -17.59 -2.43 -16.01
N ALA A 25 -17.70 -3.05 -17.19
CA ALA A 25 -16.60 -3.16 -18.13
C ALA A 25 -16.26 -1.82 -18.79
N VAL A 26 -15.34 -1.06 -18.20
CA VAL A 26 -14.64 0.02 -18.88
C VAL A 26 -13.70 -0.55 -19.96
N ASN A 27 -13.63 0.10 -21.11
CA ASN A 27 -12.69 -0.32 -22.15
C ASN A 27 -11.32 0.34 -21.91
N VAL A 28 -10.38 -0.46 -21.41
CA VAL A 28 -9.00 -0.05 -21.16
C VAL A 28 -8.23 -0.04 -22.49
N LYS A 29 -7.85 1.15 -22.95
CA LYS A 29 -7.02 1.34 -24.16
C LYS A 29 -5.54 1.17 -23.89
N SER A 30 -5.11 1.63 -22.71
CA SER A 30 -3.77 1.38 -22.18
C SER A 30 -3.87 1.29 -20.67
N GLU A 31 -3.13 0.34 -20.09
CA GLU A 31 -3.12 0.14 -18.65
C GLU A 31 -2.27 1.21 -17.95
N PRO A 32 -2.67 1.63 -16.74
CA PRO A 32 -1.83 2.46 -15.88
C PRO A 32 -0.63 1.68 -15.37
N SER A 33 0.53 2.35 -15.38
CA SER A 33 1.81 1.82 -14.90
C SER A 33 2.27 2.56 -13.64
N ALA A 34 2.78 1.82 -12.67
CA ALA A 34 3.31 2.37 -11.42
C ALA A 34 4.85 2.38 -11.39
N SER A 35 5.40 3.43 -10.79
CA SER A 35 6.81 3.56 -10.47
C SER A 35 6.98 3.84 -8.98
N PHE A 36 7.81 3.04 -8.32
CA PHE A 36 8.12 3.17 -6.89
C PHE A 36 9.42 3.96 -6.71
N SER A 37 9.39 4.99 -5.87
CA SER A 37 10.56 5.81 -5.55
C SER A 37 10.56 6.21 -4.06
N GLY A 38 11.42 5.56 -3.27
CA GLY A 38 11.48 5.77 -1.83
C GLY A 38 10.13 5.52 -1.16
N ALA A 39 9.59 6.54 -0.50
CA ALA A 39 8.30 6.54 0.19
C ALA A 39 7.09 6.77 -0.74
N SER A 40 7.30 6.94 -2.05
CA SER A 40 6.26 7.36 -2.99
C SER A 40 6.01 6.34 -4.08
N VAL A 41 4.78 6.31 -4.58
CA VAL A 41 4.40 5.61 -5.81
C VAL A 41 3.71 6.60 -6.74
N THR A 42 4.18 6.63 -7.98
CA THR A 42 3.59 7.44 -9.04
C THR A 42 2.98 6.52 -10.10
N VAL A 43 1.70 6.70 -10.37
CA VAL A 43 0.97 6.00 -11.43
C VAL A 43 0.76 6.95 -12.61
N THR A 44 1.18 6.50 -13.79
CA THR A 44 1.05 7.23 -15.06
C THR A 44 0.61 6.30 -16.17
N GLY A 45 0.06 6.87 -17.23
CA GLY A 45 -0.63 6.06 -18.23
C GLY A 45 -1.92 5.50 -17.65
N GLY A 46 -2.74 4.88 -18.49
CA GLY A 46 -4.14 4.66 -18.17
C GLY A 46 -4.99 5.52 -19.10
N ASN A 47 -5.50 4.89 -20.14
CA ASN A 47 -6.44 5.50 -21.07
C ASN A 47 -7.68 4.63 -21.14
N PHE A 48 -8.82 5.24 -20.86
CA PHE A 48 -10.09 4.56 -20.66
C PHE A 48 -11.13 5.14 -21.60
N SER A 49 -12.04 4.28 -22.05
CA SER A 49 -13.21 4.68 -22.82
C SER A 49 -14.44 3.92 -22.35
N GLY A 50 -15.62 4.53 -22.52
CA GLY A 50 -16.88 3.96 -22.05
C GLY A 50 -17.23 4.31 -20.61
N LEU A 51 -16.52 5.26 -19.98
CA LEU A 51 -16.79 5.79 -18.62
C LEU A 51 -18.01 6.73 -18.57
N GLY A 52 -19.01 6.56 -19.44
CA GLY A 52 -20.24 7.38 -19.45
C GLY A 52 -20.03 8.91 -19.39
N SER A 53 -20.99 9.62 -18.80
CA SER A 53 -20.95 11.08 -18.57
C SER A 53 -20.81 11.47 -17.09
N THR A 54 -20.77 10.47 -16.19
CA THR A 54 -20.58 10.68 -14.75
C THR A 54 -19.09 10.78 -14.46
N PRO A 55 -18.60 11.75 -13.66
CA PRO A 55 -17.18 11.84 -13.35
C PRO A 55 -16.63 10.53 -12.78
N ALA A 56 -15.62 9.98 -13.46
CA ALA A 56 -14.86 8.84 -13.00
C ALA A 56 -13.71 9.36 -12.13
N ILE A 57 -13.61 8.82 -10.92
CA ILE A 57 -12.67 9.26 -9.89
C ILE A 57 -11.67 8.14 -9.61
N ALA A 58 -10.40 8.40 -9.88
CA ALA A 58 -9.29 7.56 -9.44
C ALA A 58 -8.90 7.89 -8.01
N ASN A 59 -8.54 6.87 -7.24
CA ASN A 59 -7.87 7.02 -5.95
C ASN A 59 -6.71 6.03 -5.86
N LEU A 60 -5.53 6.54 -5.53
CA LEU A 60 -4.33 5.74 -5.30
C LEU A 60 -4.04 5.73 -3.81
N THR A 61 -4.04 4.54 -3.20
CA THR A 61 -3.52 4.34 -1.85
C THR A 61 -2.19 3.62 -1.90
N VAL A 62 -1.32 3.90 -0.94
CA VAL A 62 0.03 3.31 -0.84
C VAL A 62 0.29 2.82 0.56
N THR A 63 0.92 1.65 0.64
CA THR A 63 1.39 1.06 1.89
C THR A 63 2.89 0.84 1.81
N GLY A 64 3.53 0.71 2.96
CA GLY A 64 4.97 0.74 3.04
C GLY A 64 5.49 0.38 4.42
N GLU A 65 6.80 0.51 4.55
CA GLU A 65 7.55 0.13 5.72
C GLU A 65 8.47 1.26 6.16
N ALA A 66 8.66 1.37 7.47
CA ALA A 66 9.62 2.22 8.13
C ALA A 66 10.68 1.39 8.85
N THR A 67 11.91 1.90 8.91
CA THR A 67 12.97 1.32 9.73
C THR A 67 13.54 2.36 10.68
N TYR A 68 13.95 1.94 11.87
CA TYR A 68 14.42 2.78 12.95
C TYR A 68 15.77 2.32 13.50
N THR A 69 16.64 3.28 13.79
CA THR A 69 17.88 3.03 14.50
C THR A 69 17.70 3.42 15.97
N CYS A 70 18.04 2.49 16.86
CA CYS A 70 18.15 2.74 18.29
C CYS A 70 19.56 3.23 18.61
N THR A 71 19.70 4.31 19.37
CA THR A 71 21.02 4.77 19.84
C THR A 71 21.05 4.79 21.36
N ASN A 72 22.06 4.13 21.95
CA ASN A 72 22.22 4.11 23.41
C ASN A 72 22.81 5.45 23.92
N PRO A 73 22.79 5.71 25.25
CA PRO A 73 23.37 6.94 25.81
C PRO A 73 24.86 7.16 25.57
N GLN A 74 25.59 6.10 25.19
CA GLN A 74 27.01 6.14 24.84
C GLN A 74 27.22 6.45 23.35
N GLY A 75 26.15 6.61 22.56
CA GLY A 75 26.21 6.90 21.13
C GLY A 75 26.30 5.68 20.22
N HIS A 76 26.12 4.47 20.75
CA HIS A 76 26.23 3.24 19.94
C HIS A 76 24.88 2.92 19.30
N ALA A 77 24.89 2.73 17.98
CA ALA A 77 23.73 2.36 17.20
C ALA A 77 23.43 0.86 17.28
N SER A 78 22.15 0.51 17.32
CA SER A 78 21.62 -0.85 17.26
C SER A 78 20.34 -0.83 16.41
N PRO A 79 20.06 -1.88 15.62
CA PRO A 79 18.77 -1.97 14.93
C PRO A 79 17.65 -2.11 15.96
N GLY A 80 16.57 -1.34 15.78
CA GLY A 80 15.31 -1.60 16.47
C GLY A 80 14.60 -2.83 15.89
N GLN A 81 13.39 -3.11 16.39
CA GLN A 81 12.49 -4.07 15.76
C GLN A 81 11.98 -3.52 14.41
N ASN A 82 12.76 -3.78 13.36
CA ASN A 82 12.48 -3.36 11.98
C ASN A 82 12.23 -4.59 11.08
N PRO A 83 11.54 -4.40 9.94
CA PRO A 83 10.75 -3.21 9.58
C PRO A 83 9.44 -3.14 10.38
N VAL A 84 8.85 -1.95 10.44
CA VAL A 84 7.48 -1.75 10.94
C VAL A 84 6.59 -1.14 9.84
N PRO A 85 5.27 -1.37 9.87
CA PRO A 85 4.36 -0.73 8.91
C PRO A 85 4.46 0.80 8.96
N ALA A 86 4.48 1.43 7.80
CA ALA A 86 4.35 2.88 7.66
C ALA A 86 2.89 3.32 7.79
N GLU A 87 2.66 4.62 8.00
CA GLU A 87 1.33 5.20 7.85
C GLU A 87 0.95 5.24 6.37
N GLU A 88 -0.24 4.72 6.04
CA GLU A 88 -0.73 4.65 4.66
C GLU A 88 -0.86 6.04 4.03
N GLY A 89 -0.56 6.11 2.74
CA GLY A 89 -0.73 7.31 1.94
C GLY A 89 -1.95 7.21 1.02
N SER A 90 -2.52 8.36 0.68
CA SER A 90 -3.52 8.48 -0.38
C SER A 90 -3.24 9.70 -1.24
N SER A 91 -3.49 9.60 -2.55
CA SER A 91 -3.48 10.74 -3.46
C SER A 91 -4.68 11.68 -3.24
N GLY A 92 -5.73 11.20 -2.59
CA GLY A 92 -7.06 11.78 -2.69
C GLY A 92 -7.70 11.51 -4.06
N PRO A 93 -8.93 12.03 -4.27
CA PRO A 93 -9.66 11.82 -5.51
C PRO A 93 -9.02 12.55 -6.68
N PHE A 94 -8.82 11.84 -7.78
CA PHE A 94 -8.33 12.37 -9.06
C PHE A 94 -9.41 12.18 -10.12
N ASN A 95 -9.91 13.28 -10.71
CA ASN A 95 -10.92 13.21 -11.77
C ASN A 95 -10.25 12.86 -13.11
N LEU A 96 -10.75 11.82 -13.78
CA LEU A 96 -10.24 11.36 -15.08
C LEU A 96 -10.63 12.28 -16.25
N GLY A 97 -11.53 13.24 -16.03
CA GLY A 97 -12.00 14.21 -17.03
C GLY A 97 -13.02 13.66 -18.03
N ASN A 98 -13.56 12.47 -17.81
CA ASN A 98 -14.43 11.78 -18.77
C ASN A 98 -15.78 12.45 -19.04
N SER A 99 -16.32 13.21 -18.08
CA SER A 99 -17.64 13.85 -18.17
C SER A 99 -17.77 14.79 -19.38
N ASP A 100 -16.70 15.52 -19.71
CA ASP A 100 -16.69 16.50 -20.82
C ASP A 100 -16.00 15.94 -22.09
N HIS A 101 -15.63 14.66 -22.09
CA HIS A 101 -14.81 14.03 -23.13
C HIS A 101 -15.45 12.76 -23.70
N ASN A 102 -16.78 12.71 -23.77
CA ASN A 102 -17.54 11.58 -24.34
C ASN A 102 -17.17 10.23 -23.69
N GLY A 103 -17.00 10.20 -22.36
CA GLY A 103 -16.66 8.99 -21.62
C GLY A 103 -15.23 8.50 -21.79
N ARG A 104 -14.32 9.38 -22.23
CA ARG A 104 -12.88 9.11 -22.29
C ARG A 104 -12.16 9.70 -21.10
N GLY A 105 -11.46 8.87 -20.35
CA GLY A 105 -10.70 9.28 -19.17
C GLY A 105 -9.21 8.97 -19.34
N THR A 106 -8.33 9.75 -18.71
CA THR A 106 -6.89 9.49 -18.72
C THR A 106 -6.25 9.79 -17.38
N ILE A 107 -5.31 8.95 -16.97
CA ILE A 107 -4.41 9.22 -15.85
C ILE A 107 -3.13 9.86 -16.40
N THR A 108 -2.97 11.15 -16.16
CA THR A 108 -1.76 11.90 -16.54
C THR A 108 -0.63 11.62 -15.56
N SER A 109 -0.89 11.81 -14.26
CA SER A 109 0.01 11.43 -13.16
C SER A 109 -0.74 11.50 -11.84
N ILE A 110 -0.71 10.41 -11.06
CA ILE A 110 -1.22 10.36 -9.69
C ILE A 110 -0.08 9.89 -8.79
N THR A 111 0.25 10.66 -7.76
CA THR A 111 1.28 10.28 -6.78
C THR A 111 0.67 10.19 -5.40
N ALA A 112 1.03 9.13 -4.67
CA ALA A 112 0.76 8.99 -3.26
C ALA A 112 2.03 8.58 -2.53
N SER A 113 2.16 8.99 -1.27
CA SER A 113 3.33 8.71 -0.44
C SER A 113 2.92 8.20 0.92
N VAL A 114 3.57 7.14 1.39
CA VAL A 114 3.46 6.75 2.80
C VAL A 114 4.07 7.81 3.68
N LYS A 115 3.61 7.89 4.93
CA LYS A 115 4.17 8.79 5.94
C LYS A 115 4.89 7.99 7.01
N ALA A 116 5.86 8.63 7.65
CA ALA A 116 6.44 8.06 8.85
C ALA A 116 5.33 7.97 9.92
N PRO A 117 5.12 6.81 10.56
CA PRO A 117 4.21 6.74 11.68
C PRO A 117 4.78 7.58 12.84
N PRO A 118 3.95 7.94 13.84
CA PRO A 118 4.44 8.58 15.05
C PRO A 118 5.66 7.83 15.60
N THR A 119 6.73 8.56 15.92
CA THR A 119 7.97 7.94 16.36
C THR A 119 7.69 7.05 17.57
N PRO A 120 7.93 5.73 17.47
CA PRO A 120 7.67 4.83 18.57
C PRO A 120 8.67 5.09 19.69
N SER A 121 8.24 4.84 20.92
CA SER A 121 9.12 4.82 22.08
C SER A 121 10.18 3.74 21.93
N ALA A 122 11.32 3.94 22.60
CA ALA A 122 12.38 2.94 22.71
C ALA A 122 11.87 1.57 23.17
N LYS A 123 10.83 1.53 24.01
CA LYS A 123 10.21 0.28 24.47
C LYS A 123 9.42 -0.43 23.36
N GLU A 124 8.67 0.30 22.56
CA GLU A 124 7.84 -0.26 21.48
C GLU A 124 8.69 -0.92 20.39
N VAL A 125 9.88 -0.38 20.11
CA VAL A 125 10.83 -0.96 19.14
C VAL A 125 11.94 -1.80 19.79
N GLY A 126 11.82 -2.13 21.08
CA GLY A 126 12.73 -3.04 21.79
C GLY A 126 14.16 -2.51 22.05
N CYS A 127 14.38 -1.19 21.94
CA CYS A 127 15.67 -0.58 22.23
C CYS A 127 16.07 -0.77 23.70
N GLY A 128 17.28 -1.27 23.94
CA GLY A 128 17.80 -1.50 25.29
C GLY A 128 17.14 -2.67 26.03
N GLY A 129 16.52 -3.61 25.32
CA GLY A 129 15.85 -4.77 25.90
C GLY A 129 14.43 -4.44 26.37
N THR A 130 14.15 -4.54 27.67
CA THR A 130 12.79 -4.41 28.23
C THR A 130 12.26 -2.96 28.33
N GLY A 131 12.88 -2.00 27.64
CA GLY A 131 12.34 -0.65 27.44
C GLY A 131 13.01 0.45 28.25
N SER A 132 14.32 0.63 28.07
CA SER A 132 15.01 1.79 28.63
C SER A 132 14.59 3.07 27.89
N THR A 133 14.05 4.04 28.62
CA THR A 133 13.70 5.38 28.09
C THR A 133 14.92 6.24 27.75
N LYS A 134 16.14 5.75 28.04
CA LYS A 134 17.38 6.47 27.77
C LYS A 134 17.91 6.25 26.35
N TRP A 135 17.32 5.32 25.60
CA TRP A 135 17.65 5.12 24.20
C TRP A 135 16.85 6.09 23.33
N SER A 136 17.50 6.65 22.31
CA SER A 136 16.81 7.42 21.28
C SER A 136 16.44 6.53 20.11
N VAL A 137 15.32 6.85 19.47
CA VAL A 137 14.80 6.16 18.29
C VAL A 137 14.75 7.16 17.14
N THR A 138 15.44 6.85 16.06
CA THR A 138 15.50 7.72 14.87
C THR A 138 15.02 6.95 13.65
N LEU A 139 14.07 7.52 12.90
CA LEU A 139 13.66 6.98 11.61
C LEU A 139 14.86 6.98 10.65
N ASN A 140 15.18 5.81 10.11
CA ASN A 140 16.30 5.61 9.19
C ASN A 140 15.82 5.60 7.74
N SER A 141 14.75 4.86 7.44
CA SER A 141 14.19 4.81 6.09
C SER A 141 12.67 4.68 6.11
N LEU A 142 12.06 5.16 5.02
CA LEU A 142 10.64 5.02 4.72
C LEU A 142 10.52 4.59 3.26
N THR A 143 9.82 3.48 3.02
CA THR A 143 9.75 2.85 1.70
C THR A 143 8.33 2.41 1.40
N ALA A 144 7.77 2.87 0.27
CA ALA A 144 6.53 2.30 -0.26
C ALA A 144 6.81 0.89 -0.82
N THR A 145 5.96 -0.06 -0.47
CA THR A 145 6.10 -1.48 -0.86
C THR A 145 4.93 -1.95 -1.72
N ALA A 146 3.75 -1.36 -1.56
CA ALA A 146 2.60 -1.63 -2.42
C ALA A 146 1.75 -0.38 -2.68
N ALA A 147 0.95 -0.43 -3.74
CA ALA A 147 -0.04 0.57 -4.06
C ALA A 147 -1.32 -0.07 -4.60
N HIS A 148 -2.45 0.57 -4.37
CA HIS A 148 -3.75 0.14 -4.85
C HIS A 148 -4.44 1.29 -5.56
N LEU A 149 -4.72 1.10 -6.85
CA LEU A 149 -5.46 2.05 -7.66
C LEU A 149 -6.90 1.55 -7.80
N THR A 150 -7.85 2.44 -7.54
CA THR A 150 -9.27 2.24 -7.83
C THR A 150 -9.77 3.37 -8.71
N ILE A 151 -10.74 3.07 -9.58
CA ILE A 151 -11.47 4.05 -10.37
C ILE A 151 -12.95 3.77 -10.19
N THR A 152 -13.70 4.80 -9.83
CA THR A 152 -15.13 4.70 -9.51
C THR A 152 -15.97 5.68 -10.33
N GLU A 153 -17.18 5.28 -10.70
CA GLU A 153 -18.22 6.19 -11.21
C GLU A 153 -19.36 6.23 -10.19
N GLY A 154 -19.45 7.31 -9.42
CA GLY A 154 -20.29 7.33 -8.21
C GLY A 154 -19.78 6.30 -7.20
N GLU A 155 -20.63 5.34 -6.81
CA GLU A 155 -20.29 4.26 -5.87
C GLU A 155 -19.83 2.97 -6.58
N THR A 156 -19.85 2.94 -7.92
CA THR A 156 -19.52 1.74 -8.68
C THR A 156 -18.02 1.69 -8.97
N LEU A 157 -17.34 0.63 -8.53
CA LEU A 157 -15.97 0.34 -8.94
C LEU A 157 -15.96 -0.14 -10.40
N VAL A 158 -15.23 0.56 -11.25
CA VAL A 158 -15.18 0.27 -12.70
C VAL A 158 -13.81 -0.25 -13.14
N PHE A 159 -12.76 0.02 -12.38
CA PHE A 159 -11.41 -0.48 -12.64
C PHE A 159 -10.59 -0.49 -11.36
N CYS A 160 -9.71 -1.47 -11.21
CA CYS A 160 -8.74 -1.46 -10.12
C CYS A 160 -7.46 -2.22 -10.49
N ARG A 161 -6.35 -1.86 -9.83
CA ARG A 161 -5.06 -2.53 -9.94
C ARG A 161 -4.32 -2.55 -8.61
N ASN A 162 -3.61 -3.65 -8.36
CA ASN A 162 -2.65 -3.79 -7.28
C ASN A 162 -1.23 -3.71 -7.83
N TYR A 163 -0.39 -2.88 -7.24
CA TYR A 163 1.02 -2.74 -7.58
C TYR A 163 1.89 -3.15 -6.40
N THR A 164 2.98 -3.85 -6.67
CA THR A 164 3.97 -4.22 -5.67
C THR A 164 5.35 -3.76 -6.13
N LYS A 165 6.18 -3.33 -5.18
CA LYS A 165 7.55 -2.91 -5.48
C LYS A 165 8.34 -4.10 -6.05
N GLY A 166 8.93 -3.91 -7.23
CA GLY A 166 9.63 -4.96 -7.97
C GLY A 166 8.71 -5.93 -8.74
N GLY A 167 7.39 -5.72 -8.68
CA GLY A 167 6.41 -6.43 -9.51
C GLY A 167 6.27 -5.85 -10.92
N PRO A 168 5.32 -6.38 -11.71
CA PRO A 168 4.99 -5.84 -13.03
C PRO A 168 4.57 -4.37 -12.95
N ALA A 169 5.04 -3.54 -13.88
CA ALA A 169 4.73 -2.11 -13.89
C ALA A 169 3.22 -1.83 -13.98
N ASN A 170 2.47 -2.68 -14.70
CA ASN A 170 1.01 -2.55 -14.85
C ASN A 170 0.23 -3.16 -13.67
N GLY A 171 0.92 -3.75 -12.71
CA GLY A 171 0.31 -4.41 -11.56
C GLY A 171 -0.47 -5.67 -11.93
N THR A 172 -1.34 -6.10 -11.03
CA THR A 172 -2.33 -7.17 -11.24
C THR A 172 -3.72 -6.61 -11.07
N GLU A 173 -4.71 -7.29 -11.66
CA GLU A 173 -6.12 -7.06 -11.32
C GLU A 173 -6.34 -7.30 -9.82
N CYS A 174 -7.35 -6.62 -9.29
CA CYS A 174 -8.10 -7.08 -8.13
C CYS A 174 -9.35 -7.81 -8.67
#